data_AF-A0A2D9XL04-F1
#
_entry.id   AF-A0A2D9XL04-F1
#
_cell.length_a   1.000
_cell.length_b   1.000
_cell.length_c   1.000
_cell.angle_alpha   90.00
_cell.angle_beta   90.00
_cell.angle_gamma   90.00
#
_symmetry.space_group_name_H-M   'P 1'
#
loop_
_entity.id
_entity.type
_entity.pdbx_description
1 polymer ?
#
loop_
_entity_poly.entity_id
_entity_poly.type
_entity_poly.pdbx_seq_one_letter_code
_entity_poly.pdbx_strand_id
1 'polypeptide(L)'
;MVSTGDIKDKKYSVLGVVGTVVNNQASAQTASCGGAVETKVDTDTNTMYNKGANELLKLAEAKGGDAVIYASFEYRIALTGTGQFAKQVKELFCYGTAVKLAG
;
A
#
# COMPACT_ATOMS: atom_id res chain seq x y z
N MET A 1 4.53 8.26 -12.10
CA MET A 1 4.74 6.85 -12.57
C MET A 1 5.33 6.01 -11.44
N VAL A 2 4.93 4.74 -11.29
CA VAL A 2 5.57 3.80 -10.35
C VAL A 2 6.15 2.63 -11.16
N SER A 3 7.40 2.28 -10.89
CA SER A 3 8.09 1.16 -11.55
C SER A 3 8.81 0.30 -10.51
N THR A 4 8.77 -1.02 -10.68
CA THR A 4 9.55 -1.97 -9.88
C THR A 4 11.02 -2.03 -10.32
N GLY A 5 11.34 -1.48 -11.49
CA GLY A 5 12.69 -1.37 -12.02
C GLY A 5 13.15 0.09 -12.18
N ASP A 6 14.31 0.23 -12.82
CA ASP A 6 14.90 1.53 -13.15
C ASP A 6 14.27 2.16 -14.40
N ILE A 7 14.50 3.46 -14.61
CA ILE A 7 14.14 4.20 -15.82
C ILE A 7 15.41 4.41 -16.63
N LYS A 8 15.60 3.63 -17.70
CA LYS A 8 16.81 3.70 -18.53
C LYS A 8 16.79 4.81 -19.58
N ASP A 9 15.60 5.19 -20.02
CA ASP A 9 15.43 6.06 -21.19
C ASP A 9 15.37 7.56 -20.84
N LYS A 10 15.46 7.90 -19.55
CA LYS A 10 15.40 9.29 -19.07
C LYS A 10 16.42 9.52 -17.97
N LYS A 11 17.02 10.71 -17.98
CA LYS A 11 17.81 11.17 -16.84
C LYS A 11 16.88 11.56 -15.70
N TYR A 12 17.32 11.34 -14.47
CA TYR A 12 16.58 11.71 -13.28
C TYR A 12 17.52 12.04 -12.12
N SER A 13 16.99 12.74 -11.11
CA SER A 13 17.67 12.93 -9.83
C SER A 13 16.91 12.21 -8.72
N VAL A 14 17.64 11.67 -7.76
CA VAL A 14 17.08 10.92 -6.64
C VAL A 14 16.70 11.89 -5.52
N LEU A 15 15.45 11.79 -5.06
CA LEU A 15 14.88 12.60 -3.98
C LEU A 15 14.80 11.85 -2.64
N GLY A 16 15.18 10.57 -2.65
CA GLY A 16 15.22 9.70 -1.49
C GLY A 16 14.09 8.67 -1.46
N VAL A 17 14.08 7.87 -0.40
CA VAL A 17 13.13 6.77 -0.21
C VAL A 17 11.77 7.30 0.23
N VAL A 18 10.71 6.67 -0.28
CA VAL A 18 9.31 6.87 0.14
C VAL A 18 8.71 5.52 0.54
N GLY A 19 7.81 5.52 1.52
CA GLY A 19 7.17 4.31 2.00
C GLY A 19 5.82 4.57 2.66
N THR A 20 4.92 3.61 2.54
CA THR A 20 3.56 3.65 3.10
C THR A 20 3.06 2.25 3.42
N VAL A 21 2.06 2.15 4.29
CA VAL A 21 1.42 0.88 4.64
C VAL A 21 -0.08 1.00 4.36
N VAL A 22 -0.61 0.08 3.56
CA VAL A 22 -2.03 0.00 3.24
C VAL A 22 -2.65 -1.17 3.99
N ASN A 23 -3.65 -0.87 4.83
CA ASN A 23 -4.35 -1.86 5.63
C ASN A 23 -5.75 -2.12 5.08
N ASN A 24 -6.11 -3.39 4.99
CA ASN A 24 -7.49 -3.86 4.80
C ASN A 24 -7.95 -4.44 6.14
N GLN A 25 -8.54 -3.57 6.97
CA GLN A 25 -9.35 -4.05 8.08
C GLN A 25 -10.70 -4.50 7.51
N ALA A 26 -11.12 -5.73 7.78
CA ALA A 26 -12.50 -6.13 7.55
C ALA A 26 -13.41 -5.18 8.32
N SER A 27 -14.28 -4.46 7.61
CA SER A 27 -15.36 -3.70 8.22
C SER A 27 -16.28 -4.71 8.93
N ALA A 28 -16.45 -4.56 10.25
CA ALA A 28 -17.39 -5.39 10.98
C ALA A 28 -18.81 -5.02 10.54
N GLN A 29 -19.51 -5.95 9.87
CA GLN A 29 -20.94 -5.81 9.66
C GLN A 29 -21.64 -6.59 10.78
N THR A 30 -22.24 -5.87 11.73
CA THR A 30 -23.08 -6.47 12.77
C THR A 30 -24.31 -7.11 12.13
N ALA A 31 -24.41 -8.45 12.20
CA ALA A 31 -25.65 -9.14 11.88
C ALA A 31 -26.71 -8.81 12.95
N SER A 32 -27.93 -8.47 12.52
CA SER A 32 -29.02 -8.03 13.42
C SER A 32 -29.65 -9.15 14.26
N CYS A 33 -29.00 -10.30 14.39
CA CYS A 33 -29.52 -11.46 15.11
C CYS A 33 -28.38 -12.42 15.51
N GLY A 34 -27.61 -12.06 16.53
CA GLY A 34 -26.87 -12.97 17.43
C GLY A 34 -25.76 -13.88 16.88
N GLY A 35 -25.61 -14.02 15.56
CA GLY A 35 -24.52 -14.77 14.93
C GLY A 35 -23.39 -13.85 14.49
N ALA A 36 -22.16 -14.15 14.90
CA ALA A 36 -20.98 -13.51 14.31
C ALA A 36 -20.88 -13.90 12.83
N VAL A 37 -21.22 -12.97 11.93
CA VAL A 37 -20.91 -13.12 10.50
C VAL A 37 -19.48 -12.63 10.32
N GLU A 38 -18.55 -13.57 10.15
CA GLU A 38 -17.18 -13.24 9.75
C GLU A 38 -17.23 -12.50 8.41
N THR A 39 -17.03 -11.19 8.46
CA THR A 39 -17.07 -10.35 7.27
C THR A 39 -15.80 -10.63 6.49
N LYS A 40 -15.96 -11.33 5.36
CA LYS A 40 -14.89 -11.68 4.43
C LYS A 40 -14.03 -10.44 4.17
N VAL A 41 -12.71 -10.58 4.38
CA VAL A 41 -11.68 -9.57 4.12
C VAL A 41 -11.57 -9.36 2.60
N ASP A 42 -12.58 -8.71 2.01
CA ASP A 42 -12.78 -8.60 0.56
C ASP A 42 -12.45 -7.19 0.06
N THR A 43 -11.30 -6.65 0.49
CA THR A 43 -10.61 -5.73 -0.40
C THR A 43 -9.72 -6.60 -1.28
N ASP A 44 -10.11 -6.71 -2.56
CA ASP A 44 -9.32 -7.40 -3.57
C ASP A 44 -7.86 -6.94 -3.49
N THR A 45 -6.94 -7.89 -3.52
CA THR A 45 -5.51 -7.66 -3.41
C THR A 45 -5.03 -6.60 -4.40
N ASN A 46 -5.61 -6.56 -5.61
CA ASN A 46 -5.29 -5.53 -6.60
C ASN A 46 -5.66 -4.11 -6.15
N THR A 47 -6.77 -3.96 -5.41
CA THR A 47 -7.18 -2.66 -4.86
C THR A 47 -6.15 -2.15 -3.85
N MET A 48 -5.59 -3.06 -3.03
CA MET A 48 -4.53 -2.69 -2.09
C MET A 48 -3.26 -2.24 -2.83
N TYR A 49 -2.81 -2.96 -3.86
CA TYR A 49 -1.65 -2.56 -4.66
C TYR A 49 -1.87 -1.21 -5.36
N ASN A 50 -3.03 -0.98 -5.95
CA ASN A 50 -3.37 0.29 -6.60
C ASN A 50 -3.35 1.45 -5.59
N LYS A 51 -3.92 1.25 -4.39
CA LYS A 51 -3.85 2.24 -3.32
C LYS A 51 -2.41 2.48 -2.88
N GLY A 52 -1.62 1.43 -2.72
CA GLY A 52 -0.20 1.53 -2.37
C GLY A 52 0.60 2.34 -3.38
N ALA A 53 0.43 2.06 -4.68
CA ALA A 53 1.08 2.79 -5.76
C ALA A 53 0.68 4.27 -5.79
N ASN A 54 -0.61 4.58 -5.59
CA ASN A 54 -1.10 5.96 -5.54
C ASN A 54 -0.54 6.73 -4.33
N GLU A 55 -0.48 6.10 -3.16
CA GLU A 55 0.10 6.73 -1.97
C GLU A 55 1.61 6.95 -2.12
N LEU A 56 2.34 6.01 -2.73
CA LEU A 56 3.76 6.21 -3.07
C LEU A 56 3.96 7.40 -4.02
N LEU A 57 3.09 7.58 -5.01
CA LEU A 57 3.16 8.72 -5.92
C LEU A 57 2.90 10.03 -5.19
N LYS A 58 1.86 10.11 -4.37
CA LYS A 58 1.58 11.31 -3.57
C LYS A 58 2.77 11.70 -2.68
N LEU A 59 3.42 10.71 -2.06
CA LEU A 59 4.62 10.94 -1.26
C LEU A 59 5.81 11.42 -2.09
N ALA A 60 5.97 10.91 -3.31
CA ALA A 60 7.00 11.39 -4.23
C ALA A 60 6.70 12.82 -4.70
N GLU A 61 5.46 13.12 -5.08
CA GLU A 61 4.99 14.45 -5.48
C GLU A 61 5.16 15.48 -4.36
N ALA A 62 4.86 15.10 -3.11
CA ALA A 62 5.09 15.93 -1.93
C ALA A 62 6.58 16.26 -1.72
N LYS A 63 7.50 15.45 -2.25
CA LYS A 63 8.95 15.70 -2.28
C LYS A 63 9.41 16.41 -3.56
N GLY A 64 8.49 16.77 -4.45
CA GLY A 64 8.76 17.39 -5.74
C GLY A 64 9.08 16.40 -6.87
N GLY A 65 8.98 15.09 -6.63
CA GLY A 65 9.26 14.03 -7.60
C GLY A 65 8.12 13.79 -8.59
N ASP A 66 8.46 13.15 -9.71
CA ASP A 66 7.52 12.81 -10.80
C ASP A 66 7.24 11.30 -10.86
N ALA A 67 8.12 10.50 -10.26
CA ALA A 67 8.04 9.06 -10.29
C ALA A 67 8.62 8.39 -9.05
N VAL A 68 8.30 7.11 -8.90
CA VAL A 68 8.90 6.18 -7.95
C VAL A 68 9.50 5.01 -8.72
N ILE A 69 10.78 4.74 -8.51
CA ILE A 69 11.51 3.60 -9.10
C ILE A 69 11.88 2.59 -8.02
N TYR A 70 12.21 1.37 -8.46
CA TYR A 70 12.50 0.24 -7.55
C TYR A 70 11.41 0.05 -6.50
N ALA A 71 10.15 0.25 -6.90
CA ALA A 71 9.01 0.03 -6.04
C ALA A 71 8.93 -1.46 -5.67
N SER A 72 8.77 -1.74 -4.39
CA SER A 72 8.53 -3.06 -3.84
C SER A 72 7.27 -3.04 -3.01
N PHE A 73 6.59 -4.18 -3.00
CA PHE A 73 5.33 -4.36 -2.31
C PHE A 73 5.37 -5.68 -1.56
N GLU A 74 5.32 -5.62 -0.24
CA GLU A 74 5.37 -6.78 0.63
C GLU A 74 4.05 -6.90 1.37
N TYR A 75 3.35 -8.01 1.18
CA TYR A 75 2.13 -8.29 1.91
C TYR A 75 2.44 -9.12 3.15
N ARG A 76 1.73 -8.85 4.24
CA ARG A 76 1.68 -9.73 5.41
C ARG A 76 0.26 -9.83 5.95
N ILE A 77 -0.03 -10.97 6.57
CA ILE A 77 -1.26 -11.18 7.31
C ILE A 77 -0.93 -10.98 8.79
N ALA A 78 -1.57 -9.99 9.41
CA ALA A 78 -1.41 -9.68 10.82
C ALA A 78 -2.72 -9.98 11.56
N LEU A 79 -2.61 -10.17 12.88
CA LEU A 79 -3.76 -10.18 13.78
C LEU A 79 -3.83 -8.84 14.50
N THR A 80 -5.01 -8.23 14.53
CA THR A 80 -5.29 -7.02 15.30
C THR A 80 -6.25 -7.34 16.43
N GLY A 81 -5.96 -6.88 17.65
CA GLY A 81 -6.71 -7.23 18.86
C GLY A 81 -6.19 -8.45 19.59
N THR A 82 -6.82 -8.79 20.72
CA THR A 82 -6.40 -9.86 21.63
C THR A 82 -7.54 -10.84 21.92
N GLY A 83 -7.22 -12.12 22.08
CA GLY A 83 -8.19 -13.16 22.44
C GLY A 83 -9.23 -13.44 21.35
N GLN A 84 -10.46 -13.80 21.75
CA GLN A 84 -11.54 -14.20 20.84
C GLN A 84 -12.02 -13.11 19.86
N PHE A 85 -11.53 -11.87 20.02
CA PHE A 85 -11.88 -10.73 19.16
C PHE A 85 -10.76 -10.36 18.19
N ALA A 86 -9.68 -11.15 18.13
CA ALA A 86 -8.60 -10.93 17.18
C ALA A 86 -9.11 -11.03 15.73
N LYS A 87 -8.84 -9.99 14.93
CA LYS A 87 -9.22 -9.91 13.52
C LYS A 87 -8.00 -10.02 12.64
N GLN A 88 -8.09 -10.83 11.59
CA GLN A 88 -7.08 -10.85 10.54
C GLN A 88 -7.15 -9.55 9.73
N VAL A 89 -5.98 -8.95 9.51
CA VAL A 89 -5.80 -7.75 8.69
C VAL A 89 -4.72 -8.06 7.67
N LYS A 90 -4.99 -7.71 6.41
CA LYS A 90 -3.96 -7.70 5.38
C LYS A 90 -3.27 -6.35 5.42
N GLU A 91 -1.96 -6.37 5.56
CA GLU A 91 -1.12 -5.18 5.51
C GLU A 91 -0.21 -5.27 4.30
N LEU A 92 -0.19 -4.21 3.49
CA LEU A 92 0.67 -4.09 2.32
C LEU A 92 1.68 -2.97 2.54
N PHE A 93 2.93 -3.34 2.70
CA PHE A 93 4.07 -2.43 2.80
C PHE A 93 4.50 -2.07 1.40
N CYS A 94 4.47 -0.79 1.08
CA CYS A 94 4.84 -0.27 -0.22
C CYS A 94 6.03 0.67 -0.01
N TYR A 95 7.11 0.51 -0.75
CA TYR A 95 8.28 1.39 -0.65
C TYR A 95 9.01 1.47 -1.99
N GLY A 96 9.79 2.53 -2.17
CA GLY A 96 10.59 2.74 -3.37
C GLY A 96 11.37 4.05 -3.29
N THR A 97 11.98 4.45 -4.40
CA THR A 97 12.79 5.67 -4.47
C THR A 97 12.07 6.74 -5.29
N ALA A 98 11.76 7.88 -4.67
CA ALA A 98 11.21 9.03 -5.36
C ALA A 98 12.31 9.68 -6.23
N VAL A 99 11.94 10.02 -7.47
CA VAL A 99 12.85 10.64 -8.43
C VAL A 99 12.18 11.81 -9.15
N LYS A 100 12.98 12.82 -9.49
CA LYS A 100 12.60 13.92 -10.41
C LYS A 100 13.13 13.60 -11.79
N LEU A 101 12.28 13.59 -12.80
CA LEU A 101 12.71 13.41 -14.19
C LEU A 101 13.33 14.70 -14.71
N ALA A 102 14.45 14.58 -15.43
CA ALA A 102 14.96 15.71 -16.21
C ALA A 102 14.00 15.95 -17.38
N GLY A 103 13.63 17.22 -17.58
CA GLY A 103 12.85 17.68 -18.74
C GLY A 103 13.65 17.58 -20.04
#